data_AF-A0A1K1N8E2-F1
#
_entry.id   AF-A0A1K1N8E2-F1
#
_cell.length_a   1.000
_cell.length_b   1.000
_cell.length_c   1.000
_cell.angle_alpha   90.00
_cell.angle_beta   90.00
_cell.angle_gamma   90.00
#
_symmetry.space_group_name_H-M   'P 1'
#
loop_
_entity.id
_entity.type
_entity.pdbx_description
1 polymer ?
#
loop_
_entity_poly.entity_id
_entity_poly.type
_entity_poly.pdbx_seq_one_letter_code
_entity_poly.pdbx_strand_id
1 'polypeptide(L)'
;MIHICYAVSDKKGTYTKLIGTSIRSVFAHTKEWVMVHLFHDHSLSEDNRRYLMKLVRNYGQQIVFHDFERAHKDRLLRMEQENKWMEGRVKAEISRAAWFRLLMSEALPDVERLIYLDADTIINLDIKELWEEETGANGLAAVPDMVIQDGQVSLLVKRGLCAEKSYFNAGVLLLDMPVFSKEKNLLERGTDFLKKHELMDYFVQDILNYFFSADCRLLPVKYNTLVSWELYQRHNALEPRIYHYANKQYAFDYGNNYHRLFLDNFAATPWCNADFFCRLAHNIQQNARSKLLVYANLTAGRKRIVVGPDKEEEKYRKMLMLREGERYLTAAELHAQGMNLAAGEILIFFLPYESFMQVKKHLESCGAVEGMHFINGMILTAPDAQQDAKAFLDA
;
A
#
# COMPACT_ATOMS: atom_id res chain seq x y z
N MET A 1 -17.30 -19.54 -15.44
CA MET A 1 -16.95 -18.11 -15.54
C MET A 1 -16.70 -17.60 -14.15
N ILE A 2 -15.55 -16.98 -13.92
CA ILE A 2 -15.13 -16.38 -12.65
C ILE A 2 -15.48 -14.89 -12.70
N HIS A 3 -16.15 -14.37 -11.67
CA HIS A 3 -16.45 -12.94 -11.55
C HIS A 3 -15.48 -12.28 -10.56
N ILE A 4 -14.81 -11.23 -11.02
CA ILE A 4 -13.86 -10.45 -10.20
C ILE A 4 -14.33 -9.00 -10.15
N CYS A 5 -14.31 -8.39 -8.97
CA CYS A 5 -14.68 -7.01 -8.76
C CYS A 5 -13.51 -6.17 -8.25
N TYR A 6 -13.37 -4.98 -8.84
CA TYR A 6 -12.50 -3.90 -8.37
C TYR A 6 -13.32 -2.62 -8.18
N ALA A 7 -12.81 -1.69 -7.38
CA ALA A 7 -13.41 -0.37 -7.20
C ALA A 7 -12.35 0.72 -7.39
N VAL A 8 -12.75 1.84 -8.02
CA VAL A 8 -11.84 2.96 -8.28
C VAL A 8 -12.52 4.32 -8.15
N SER A 9 -11.78 5.24 -7.53
CA SER A 9 -12.03 6.68 -7.52
C SER A 9 -10.65 7.30 -7.70
N ASP A 10 -10.36 7.72 -8.93
CA ASP A 10 -9.05 8.08 -9.42
C ASP A 10 -8.96 9.57 -9.78
N LYS A 11 -9.25 10.44 -8.81
CA LYS A 11 -9.23 11.92 -8.98
C LYS A 11 -7.94 12.45 -9.63
N LYS A 12 -6.82 11.74 -9.46
CA LYS A 12 -5.50 12.12 -9.98
C LYS A 12 -5.08 11.32 -11.23
N GLY A 13 -5.84 10.33 -11.65
CA GLY A 13 -5.49 9.42 -12.75
C GLY A 13 -4.32 8.47 -12.44
N THR A 14 -3.95 8.34 -11.16
CA THR A 14 -2.75 7.63 -10.71
C THR A 14 -3.02 6.22 -10.20
N TYR A 15 -4.26 5.88 -9.87
CA TYR A 15 -4.61 4.64 -9.18
C TYR A 15 -5.12 3.53 -10.12
N THR A 16 -5.76 3.89 -11.25
CA THR A 16 -6.32 2.89 -12.19
C THR A 16 -5.26 1.96 -12.78
N LYS A 17 -4.00 2.42 -12.90
CA LYS A 17 -2.88 1.61 -13.36
C LYS A 17 -2.55 0.44 -12.43
N LEU A 18 -2.81 0.58 -11.12
CA LEU A 18 -2.66 -0.51 -10.16
C LEU A 18 -3.69 -1.60 -10.43
N ILE A 19 -4.96 -1.21 -10.62
CA ILE A 19 -6.04 -2.12 -11.02
C ILE A 19 -5.68 -2.83 -12.33
N GLY A 20 -5.19 -2.10 -13.34
CA GLY A 20 -4.71 -2.70 -14.58
C GLY A 20 -3.59 -3.72 -14.36
N THR A 21 -2.67 -3.45 -13.44
CA THR A 21 -1.59 -4.36 -13.08
C THR A 21 -2.12 -5.62 -12.39
N SER A 22 -3.05 -5.46 -11.45
CA SER A 22 -3.74 -6.58 -10.78
C SER A 22 -4.52 -7.43 -11.79
N ILE A 23 -5.33 -6.82 -12.66
CA ILE A 23 -6.07 -7.52 -13.72
C ILE A 23 -5.13 -8.30 -14.64
N ARG A 24 -4.01 -7.70 -15.08
CA ARG A 24 -3.00 -8.40 -15.88
C ARG A 24 -2.50 -9.64 -15.13
N SER A 25 -2.22 -9.52 -13.84
CA SER A 25 -1.70 -10.64 -13.04
C SER A 25 -2.68 -11.79 -12.93
N VAL A 26 -3.99 -11.53 -12.82
CA VAL A 26 -5.03 -12.56 -12.91
C VAL A 26 -4.96 -13.27 -14.25
N PHE A 27 -5.04 -12.51 -15.35
CA PHE A 27 -5.12 -13.10 -16.70
C PHE A 27 -3.86 -13.86 -17.12
N ALA A 28 -2.70 -13.48 -16.57
CA ALA A 28 -1.45 -14.19 -16.84
C ALA A 28 -1.37 -15.57 -16.17
N HIS A 29 -2.20 -15.84 -15.15
CA HIS A 29 -2.11 -17.05 -14.34
C HIS A 29 -3.35 -17.94 -14.39
N THR A 30 -4.42 -17.55 -15.08
CA THR A 30 -5.63 -18.36 -15.22
C THR A 30 -5.97 -18.65 -16.67
N LYS A 31 -6.51 -19.85 -16.92
CA LYS A 31 -7.10 -20.25 -18.21
C LYS A 31 -8.62 -20.11 -18.22
N GLU A 32 -9.22 -19.79 -17.08
CA GLU A 32 -10.66 -19.66 -16.95
C GLU A 32 -11.16 -18.38 -17.61
N TRP A 33 -12.45 -18.38 -17.99
CA TRP A 33 -13.11 -17.16 -18.43
C TRP A 33 -13.39 -16.25 -17.24
N VAL A 34 -12.89 -15.02 -17.30
CA VAL A 34 -12.98 -14.01 -16.23
C VAL A 34 -13.80 -12.82 -16.70
N MET A 35 -14.84 -12.51 -15.93
CA MET A 35 -15.62 -11.27 -16.03
C MET A 35 -15.12 -10.29 -14.97
N VAL A 36 -14.58 -9.15 -15.41
CA VAL A 36 -14.19 -8.07 -14.51
C VAL A 36 -15.35 -7.08 -14.35
N HIS A 37 -15.74 -6.80 -13.13
CA HIS A 37 -16.63 -5.70 -12.77
C HIS A 37 -15.80 -4.58 -12.17
N LEU A 38 -15.86 -3.39 -12.77
CA LEU A 38 -15.19 -2.21 -12.24
C LEU A 38 -16.22 -1.19 -11.76
N PHE A 39 -16.28 -1.00 -10.45
CA PHE A 39 -17.05 0.07 -9.83
C PHE A 39 -16.25 1.36 -9.91
N HIS A 40 -16.82 2.40 -10.51
CA HIS A 40 -16.14 3.68 -10.66
C HIS A 40 -17.08 4.86 -10.43
N ASP A 41 -16.50 6.02 -10.20
CA ASP A 41 -17.20 7.29 -10.27
C ASP A 41 -16.75 8.09 -11.51
N HIS A 42 -17.13 9.36 -11.56
CA HIS A 42 -16.79 10.29 -12.64
C HIS A 42 -15.29 10.57 -12.81
N SER A 43 -14.43 10.15 -11.89
CA SER A 43 -12.98 10.38 -11.96
C SER A 43 -12.21 9.37 -12.82
N LEU A 44 -12.85 8.28 -13.24
CA LEU A 44 -12.25 7.36 -14.22
C LEU A 44 -12.14 8.08 -15.57
N SER A 45 -10.91 8.41 -15.98
CA SER A 45 -10.66 9.08 -17.25
C SER A 45 -10.96 8.18 -18.46
N GLU A 46 -11.29 8.80 -19.59
CA GLU A 46 -11.50 8.09 -20.85
C GLU A 46 -10.25 7.34 -21.32
N ASP A 47 -9.05 7.89 -21.08
CA ASP A 47 -7.79 7.21 -21.40
C ASP A 47 -7.61 5.96 -20.55
N ASN A 48 -7.84 6.04 -19.24
CA ASN A 48 -7.75 4.90 -18.33
C ASN A 48 -8.81 3.83 -18.65
N ARG A 49 -10.04 4.24 -18.98
CA ARG A 49 -11.09 3.34 -19.49
C ARG A 49 -10.62 2.62 -20.77
N ARG A 50 -10.04 3.35 -21.73
CA ARG A 50 -9.49 2.78 -22.97
C ARG A 50 -8.33 1.82 -22.71
N TYR A 51 -7.44 2.12 -21.77
CA TYR A 51 -6.35 1.22 -21.38
C TYR A 51 -6.85 -0.07 -20.72
N LEU A 52 -7.83 0.00 -19.81
CA LEU A 52 -8.47 -1.19 -19.24
C LEU A 52 -9.12 -2.06 -20.33
N MET A 53 -9.91 -1.46 -21.22
CA MET A 53 -10.55 -2.19 -22.32
C MET A 53 -9.52 -2.85 -23.25
N LYS A 54 -8.43 -2.13 -23.58
CA LYS A 54 -7.33 -2.68 -24.40
C LYS A 54 -6.67 -3.87 -23.71
N LEU A 55 -6.33 -3.73 -22.42
CA LEU A 55 -5.73 -4.81 -21.64
C LEU A 55 -6.64 -6.04 -21.63
N VAL A 56 -7.90 -5.87 -21.24
CA VAL A 56 -8.86 -6.98 -21.12
C VAL A 56 -9.12 -7.68 -22.46
N ARG A 57 -9.26 -6.90 -23.53
CA ARG A 57 -9.43 -7.44 -24.89
C ARG A 57 -8.21 -8.25 -25.36
N ASN A 58 -6.99 -7.84 -25.00
CA ASN A 58 -5.78 -8.57 -25.40
C ASN A 58 -5.71 -9.99 -24.82
N TYR A 59 -6.37 -10.23 -23.68
CA TYR A 59 -6.48 -11.55 -23.07
C TYR A 59 -7.78 -12.28 -23.46
N GLY A 60 -8.62 -11.69 -24.32
CA GLY A 60 -9.90 -12.27 -24.74
C GLY A 60 -10.95 -12.31 -23.63
N GLN A 61 -10.78 -11.52 -22.56
CA GLN A 61 -11.66 -11.51 -21.38
C GLN A 61 -12.69 -10.38 -21.48
N GLN A 62 -13.55 -10.23 -20.47
CA GLN A 62 -14.60 -9.20 -20.44
C GLN A 62 -14.47 -8.26 -19.25
N ILE A 63 -14.88 -7.00 -19.45
CA ILE A 63 -14.97 -6.00 -18.41
C ILE A 63 -16.30 -5.23 -18.55
N VAL A 64 -16.99 -5.05 -17.43
CA VAL A 64 -18.19 -4.23 -17.29
C VAL A 64 -17.89 -3.10 -16.32
N PHE A 65 -18.26 -1.89 -16.73
CA PHE A 65 -18.06 -0.68 -15.93
C PHE A 65 -19.38 -0.27 -15.29
N HIS A 66 -19.37 -0.09 -13.98
CA HIS A 66 -20.53 0.32 -13.20
C HIS A 66 -20.29 1.73 -12.65
N ASP A 67 -21.08 2.69 -13.13
CA ASP A 67 -21.01 4.09 -12.69
C ASP A 67 -21.79 4.26 -11.38
N PHE A 68 -21.07 4.19 -10.26
CA PHE A 68 -21.63 4.27 -8.92
C PHE A 68 -22.05 5.68 -8.54
N GLU A 69 -21.41 6.70 -9.10
CA GLU A 69 -21.86 8.09 -8.94
C GLU A 69 -23.26 8.23 -9.54
N ARG A 70 -23.50 7.67 -10.74
CA ARG A 70 -24.81 7.73 -11.37
C ARG A 70 -25.86 6.86 -10.66
N ALA A 71 -25.49 5.65 -10.24
CA ALA A 71 -26.43 4.69 -9.65
C ALA A 71 -26.78 4.99 -8.19
N HIS A 72 -25.85 5.56 -7.41
CA HIS A 72 -25.97 5.70 -5.95
C HIS A 72 -25.70 7.13 -5.45
N LYS A 73 -25.81 8.15 -6.32
CA LYS A 73 -25.47 9.55 -6.04
C LYS A 73 -25.90 10.04 -4.67
N ASP A 74 -27.20 9.96 -4.37
CA ASP A 74 -27.77 10.54 -3.15
C ASP A 74 -27.28 9.82 -1.88
N ARG A 75 -27.06 8.50 -1.97
CA ARG A 75 -26.52 7.69 -0.87
C ARG A 75 -25.05 8.00 -0.63
N LEU A 76 -24.26 8.14 -1.68
CA LEU A 76 -22.85 8.52 -1.58
C LEU A 76 -22.67 9.95 -1.04
N LEU A 77 -23.47 10.91 -1.51
CA LEU A 77 -23.46 12.27 -0.98
C LEU A 77 -23.85 12.33 0.50
N ARG A 78 -24.87 11.56 0.90
CA ARG A 78 -25.26 11.44 2.31
C ARG A 78 -24.13 10.84 3.15
N MET A 79 -23.55 9.74 2.70
CA MET A 79 -22.41 9.09 3.33
C MET A 79 -21.25 10.07 3.54
N GLU A 80 -20.88 10.87 2.54
CA GLU A 80 -19.84 11.91 2.65
C GLU A 80 -20.20 12.97 3.70
N GLN A 81 -21.44 13.45 3.71
CA GLN A 81 -21.91 14.44 4.68
C GLN A 81 -21.92 13.90 6.11
N GLU A 82 -22.37 12.66 6.29
CA GLU A 82 -22.45 12.01 7.60
C GLU A 82 -21.07 11.69 8.16
N ASN A 83 -20.08 11.47 7.30
CA ASN A 83 -18.70 11.15 7.63
C ASN A 83 -17.78 12.36 7.89
N LYS A 84 -18.31 13.59 7.84
CA LYS A 84 -17.54 14.81 8.14
C LYS A 84 -16.90 14.84 9.54
N TRP A 85 -17.41 14.04 10.48
CA TRP A 85 -16.80 13.88 11.81
C TRP A 85 -15.37 13.33 11.78
N MET A 86 -14.95 12.70 10.67
CA MET A 86 -13.59 12.20 10.45
C MET A 86 -12.64 13.26 9.87
N GLU A 87 -13.16 14.38 9.35
CA GLU A 87 -12.35 15.43 8.73
C GLU A 87 -11.33 15.99 9.75
N GLY A 88 -10.06 16.04 9.35
CA GLY A 88 -8.96 16.48 10.22
C GLY A 88 -8.58 15.52 11.35
N ARG A 89 -9.30 14.41 11.55
CA ARG A 89 -9.00 13.37 12.55
C ARG A 89 -8.28 12.16 11.95
N VAL A 90 -8.43 11.95 10.64
CA VAL A 90 -7.78 10.87 9.90
C VAL A 90 -6.59 11.43 9.11
N LYS A 91 -5.45 10.71 9.15
CA LYS A 91 -4.21 11.12 8.47
C LYS A 91 -4.27 11.00 6.94
N ALA A 92 -5.14 10.16 6.41
CA ALA A 92 -5.31 9.90 4.98
C ALA A 92 -6.77 10.05 4.55
N GLU A 93 -7.02 10.67 3.39
CA GLU A 93 -8.36 10.74 2.79
C GLU A 93 -8.80 9.33 2.39
N ILE A 94 -9.99 8.91 2.84
CA ILE A 94 -10.58 7.64 2.44
C ILE A 94 -11.17 7.83 1.04
N SER A 95 -10.66 7.07 0.07
CA SER A 95 -11.21 7.10 -1.28
C SER A 95 -12.66 6.60 -1.31
N ARG A 96 -13.52 7.24 -2.13
CA ARG A 96 -14.89 6.75 -2.39
C ARG A 96 -14.93 5.30 -2.81
N ALA A 97 -13.89 4.86 -3.53
CA ALA A 97 -13.74 3.47 -3.98
C ALA A 97 -13.83 2.45 -2.84
N ALA A 98 -13.30 2.78 -1.66
CA ALA A 98 -13.35 1.88 -0.51
C ALA A 98 -14.79 1.59 -0.09
N TRP A 99 -15.66 2.60 -0.16
CA TRP A 99 -17.07 2.49 0.23
C TRP A 99 -17.92 1.74 -0.79
N PHE A 100 -17.54 1.72 -2.07
CA PHE A 100 -18.26 0.96 -3.12
C PHE A 100 -18.34 -0.53 -2.80
N ARG A 101 -17.39 -1.05 -2.02
CA ARG A 101 -17.44 -2.42 -1.50
C ARG A 101 -18.72 -2.71 -0.73
N LEU A 102 -19.20 -1.77 0.07
CA LEU A 102 -20.40 -1.98 0.90
C LEU A 102 -21.70 -2.01 0.07
N LEU A 103 -21.63 -1.67 -1.21
CA LEU A 103 -22.75 -1.63 -2.15
C LEU A 103 -22.70 -2.76 -3.18
N MET A 104 -21.70 -3.66 -3.12
CA MET A 104 -21.44 -4.63 -4.18
C MET A 104 -22.61 -5.59 -4.45
N SER A 105 -23.33 -6.02 -3.41
CA SER A 105 -24.50 -6.89 -3.54
C SER A 105 -25.70 -6.20 -4.16
N GLU A 106 -25.80 -4.88 -3.99
CA GLU A 106 -26.85 -4.07 -4.62
C GLU A 106 -26.52 -3.78 -6.09
N ALA A 107 -25.24 -3.59 -6.40
CA ALA A 107 -24.77 -3.26 -7.75
C ALA A 107 -24.67 -4.49 -8.69
N LEU A 108 -24.58 -5.69 -8.14
CA LEU A 108 -24.43 -6.95 -8.89
C LEU A 108 -25.50 -7.98 -8.47
N PRO A 109 -26.81 -7.70 -8.66
CA PRO A 109 -27.89 -8.55 -8.15
C PRO A 109 -27.96 -9.93 -8.81
N ASP A 110 -27.48 -10.05 -10.06
CA ASP A 110 -27.53 -11.28 -10.85
C ASP A 110 -26.24 -12.12 -10.77
N VAL A 111 -25.24 -11.66 -10.01
CA VAL A 111 -23.98 -12.40 -9.80
C VAL A 111 -24.14 -13.29 -8.58
N GLU A 112 -23.96 -14.60 -8.73
CA GLU A 112 -24.12 -15.56 -7.63
C GLU A 112 -22.87 -15.70 -6.76
N ARG A 113 -21.68 -15.54 -7.35
CA ARG A 113 -20.40 -15.67 -6.66
C ARG A 113 -19.43 -14.61 -7.15
N LEU A 114 -18.64 -14.02 -6.26
CA LEU A 114 -17.76 -12.90 -6.59
C LEU A 114 -16.44 -12.98 -5.82
N ILE A 115 -15.32 -12.68 -6.49
CA ILE A 115 -14.07 -12.35 -5.82
C ILE A 115 -13.90 -10.83 -5.86
N TYR A 116 -13.79 -10.19 -4.70
CA TYR A 116 -13.36 -8.79 -4.61
C TYR A 116 -11.85 -8.74 -4.42
N LEU A 117 -11.18 -7.82 -5.14
CA LEU A 117 -9.75 -7.55 -5.02
C LEU A 117 -9.51 -6.05 -4.86
N ASP A 118 -8.67 -5.69 -3.88
CA ASP A 118 -8.10 -4.34 -3.78
C ASP A 118 -7.16 -4.09 -4.98
N ALA A 119 -7.01 -2.81 -5.34
CA ALA A 119 -6.29 -2.38 -6.54
C ALA A 119 -4.79 -2.72 -6.52
N ASP A 120 -4.19 -2.84 -5.34
CA ASP A 120 -2.78 -3.08 -5.08
C ASP A 120 -2.49 -4.56 -4.76
N THR A 121 -3.23 -5.46 -5.41
CA THR A 121 -3.00 -6.92 -5.36
C THR A 121 -2.30 -7.43 -6.63
N ILE A 122 -1.40 -8.39 -6.50
CA ILE A 122 -0.80 -9.15 -7.61
C ILE A 122 -1.06 -10.63 -7.38
N ILE A 123 -1.72 -11.25 -8.35
CA ILE A 123 -2.18 -12.63 -8.29
C ILE A 123 -1.10 -13.46 -8.98
N ASN A 124 -0.33 -14.20 -8.17
CA ASN A 124 0.78 -15.08 -8.60
C ASN A 124 0.39 -16.56 -8.46
N LEU A 125 -0.91 -16.88 -8.60
CA LEU A 125 -1.49 -18.23 -8.60
C LEU A 125 -2.68 -18.27 -9.57
N ASP A 126 -3.21 -19.47 -9.86
CA ASP A 126 -4.46 -19.56 -10.63
C ASP A 126 -5.63 -19.13 -9.74
N ILE A 127 -6.30 -18.01 -10.10
CA ILE A 127 -7.41 -17.45 -9.31
C ILE A 127 -8.57 -18.43 -9.11
N LYS A 128 -8.65 -19.48 -9.94
CA LYS A 128 -9.58 -20.59 -9.76
C LYS A 128 -9.45 -21.26 -8.39
N GLU A 129 -8.23 -21.38 -7.86
CA GLU A 129 -8.00 -21.94 -6.53
C GLU A 129 -8.81 -21.21 -5.46
N LEU A 130 -8.83 -19.88 -5.49
CA LEU A 130 -9.65 -19.08 -4.58
C LEU A 130 -11.14 -19.18 -4.90
N TRP A 131 -11.51 -19.23 -6.18
CA TRP A 131 -12.91 -19.32 -6.61
C TRP A 131 -13.61 -20.59 -6.09
N GLU A 132 -12.88 -21.70 -6.03
CA GLU A 132 -13.38 -23.01 -5.60
C GLU A 132 -13.44 -23.20 -4.08
N GLU A 133 -12.89 -22.27 -3.30
CA GLU A 133 -13.03 -22.28 -1.85
C GLU A 133 -14.50 -22.10 -1.44
N GLU A 134 -14.83 -22.63 -0.26
CA GLU A 134 -16.14 -22.44 0.36
C GLU A 134 -16.23 -21.06 1.02
N THR A 135 -17.45 -20.55 1.21
CA THR A 135 -17.70 -19.36 2.03
C THR A 135 -18.21 -19.73 3.42
N GLY A 136 -18.15 -18.78 4.35
CA GLY A 136 -18.77 -18.92 5.66
C GLY A 136 -20.30 -18.92 5.59
N ALA A 137 -20.97 -19.12 6.74
CA ALA A 137 -22.44 -19.19 6.80
C ALA A 137 -23.12 -17.86 6.43
N ASN A 138 -22.39 -16.76 6.50
CA ASN A 138 -22.81 -15.43 6.05
C ASN A 138 -22.42 -15.10 4.59
N GLY A 139 -21.91 -16.09 3.86
CA GLY A 139 -21.54 -15.93 2.46
C GLY A 139 -20.20 -15.23 2.23
N LEU A 140 -19.35 -15.07 3.26
CA LEU A 140 -18.06 -14.42 3.13
C LEU A 140 -16.92 -15.36 3.53
N ALA A 141 -15.84 -15.35 2.75
CA ALA A 141 -14.55 -15.89 3.13
C ALA A 141 -13.44 -14.85 2.89
N ALA A 142 -12.50 -14.77 3.83
CA ALA A 142 -11.43 -13.79 3.81
C ALA A 142 -10.21 -14.30 4.57
N VAL A 143 -9.06 -13.68 4.36
CA VAL A 143 -7.81 -14.08 5.01
C VAL A 143 -7.63 -13.31 6.32
N PRO A 144 -7.18 -13.97 7.42
CA PRO A 144 -6.87 -13.28 8.67
C PRO A 144 -5.87 -12.12 8.47
N ASP A 145 -6.08 -11.00 9.16
CA ASP A 145 -5.12 -9.89 9.09
C ASP A 145 -3.93 -10.17 10.02
N MET A 146 -2.83 -10.69 9.46
CA MET A 146 -1.65 -11.13 10.21
C MET A 146 -1.01 -10.01 11.04
N VAL A 147 -1.13 -8.74 10.62
CA VAL A 147 -0.56 -7.60 11.37
C VAL A 147 -1.37 -7.34 12.64
N ILE A 148 -2.69 -7.47 12.56
CA ILE A 148 -3.58 -7.36 13.72
C ILE A 148 -3.33 -8.52 14.69
N GLN A 149 -3.15 -9.73 14.17
CA GLN A 149 -2.86 -10.94 14.96
C GLN A 149 -1.47 -10.94 15.60
N ASP A 150 -0.54 -10.12 15.13
CA ASP A 150 0.79 -9.91 15.72
C ASP A 150 0.81 -8.75 16.74
N GLY A 151 -0.36 -8.34 17.24
CA GLY A 151 -0.48 -7.39 18.36
C GLY A 151 -0.62 -5.92 17.98
N GLN A 152 -0.69 -5.56 16.69
CA GLN A 152 -1.12 -4.23 16.26
C GLN A 152 -2.65 -4.11 16.28
N VAL A 153 -3.24 -4.25 17.46
CA VAL A 153 -4.70 -4.45 17.59
C VAL A 153 -5.49 -3.20 17.14
N SER A 154 -6.41 -3.38 16.18
CA SER A 154 -7.41 -2.38 15.74
C SER A 154 -8.26 -1.90 16.93
N LEU A 155 -8.71 -0.64 16.90
CA LEU A 155 -9.68 -0.10 17.85
C LEU A 155 -10.95 -0.96 17.96
N LEU A 156 -11.38 -1.61 16.87
CA LEU A 156 -12.53 -2.52 16.87
C LEU A 156 -12.30 -3.69 17.84
N VAL A 157 -11.13 -4.32 17.75
CA VAL A 157 -10.75 -5.47 18.58
C VAL A 157 -10.42 -5.02 20.01
N LYS A 158 -9.68 -3.91 20.19
CA LYS A 158 -9.38 -3.33 21.52
C LYS A 158 -10.65 -3.02 22.33
N ARG A 159 -11.74 -2.67 21.65
CA ARG A 159 -13.04 -2.36 22.28
C ARG A 159 -13.95 -3.58 22.45
N GLY A 160 -13.49 -4.78 22.09
CA GLY A 160 -14.24 -6.02 22.20
C GLY A 160 -15.42 -6.13 21.22
N LEU A 161 -15.41 -5.35 20.14
CA LEU A 161 -16.48 -5.37 19.12
C LEU A 161 -16.23 -6.42 18.02
N CYS A 162 -15.03 -6.99 17.98
CA CYS A 162 -14.65 -8.10 17.12
C CYS A 162 -13.58 -8.93 17.84
N ALA A 163 -13.62 -10.26 17.70
CA ALA A 163 -12.57 -11.11 18.25
C ALA A 163 -11.32 -11.04 17.36
N GLU A 164 -10.14 -10.89 17.98
CA GLU A 164 -8.86 -10.78 17.27
C GLU A 164 -8.61 -11.94 16.30
N LYS A 165 -8.90 -13.17 16.74
CA LYS A 165 -8.71 -14.39 15.95
C LYS A 165 -9.60 -14.48 14.71
N SER A 166 -10.73 -13.75 14.67
CA SER A 166 -11.66 -13.72 13.54
C SER A 166 -11.49 -12.47 12.67
N TYR A 167 -10.60 -11.55 13.05
CA TYR A 167 -10.37 -10.33 12.31
C TYR A 167 -9.64 -10.62 11.00
N PHE A 168 -10.24 -10.22 9.88
CA PHE A 168 -9.74 -10.48 8.53
C PHE A 168 -9.38 -9.21 7.77
N ASN A 169 -8.46 -9.36 6.82
CA ASN A 169 -8.11 -8.30 5.88
C ASN A 169 -9.15 -8.23 4.75
N ALA A 170 -9.62 -7.03 4.42
CA ALA A 170 -10.70 -6.83 3.45
C ALA A 170 -10.23 -6.65 2.00
N GLY A 171 -8.93 -6.80 1.72
CA GLY A 171 -8.38 -6.59 0.37
C GLY A 171 -8.58 -7.76 -0.59
N VAL A 172 -8.93 -8.94 -0.09
CA VAL A 172 -9.33 -10.09 -0.91
C VAL A 172 -10.50 -10.78 -0.22
N LEU A 173 -11.66 -10.81 -0.89
CA LEU A 173 -12.89 -11.42 -0.37
C LEU A 173 -13.43 -12.40 -1.40
N LEU A 174 -13.86 -13.59 -0.96
CA LEU A 174 -14.68 -14.50 -1.73
C LEU A 174 -16.11 -14.46 -1.17
N LEU A 175 -17.09 -14.32 -2.07
CA LEU A 175 -18.46 -14.02 -1.70
C LEU A 175 -19.44 -14.97 -2.40
N ASP A 176 -20.33 -15.55 -1.60
CA ASP A 176 -21.63 -16.07 -2.04
C ASP A 176 -22.60 -14.89 -1.95
N MET A 177 -22.95 -14.35 -3.11
CA MET A 177 -23.68 -13.09 -3.22
C MET A 177 -25.14 -13.21 -2.74
N PRO A 178 -25.89 -14.30 -3.04
CA PRO A 178 -27.21 -14.51 -2.45
C PRO A 178 -27.21 -14.47 -0.92
N VAL A 179 -26.24 -15.11 -0.26
CA VAL A 179 -26.16 -15.10 1.20
C VAL A 179 -25.66 -13.75 1.72
N PHE A 180 -24.59 -13.20 1.14
CA PHE A 180 -24.01 -11.92 1.52
C PHE A 180 -25.02 -10.76 1.39
N SER A 181 -25.89 -10.80 0.37
CA SER A 181 -26.92 -9.78 0.12
C SER A 181 -28.01 -9.70 1.19
N LYS A 182 -28.06 -10.64 2.16
CA LYS A 182 -28.99 -10.59 3.29
C LYS A 182 -28.69 -9.43 4.24
N GLU A 183 -27.43 -8.98 4.31
CA GLU A 183 -27.07 -7.76 5.04
C GLU A 183 -27.50 -6.51 4.26
N LYS A 184 -28.71 -6.03 4.55
CA LYS A 184 -29.28 -4.84 3.90
C LYS A 184 -28.72 -3.55 4.48
N ASN A 185 -28.65 -2.53 3.62
CA ASN A 185 -28.23 -1.15 3.97
C ASN A 185 -26.87 -1.12 4.69
N LEU A 186 -25.93 -1.95 4.22
CA LEU A 186 -24.63 -2.13 4.87
C LEU A 186 -23.81 -0.83 4.87
N LEU A 187 -23.93 -0.02 3.82
CA LEU A 187 -23.29 1.29 3.76
C LEU A 187 -23.74 2.19 4.93
N GLU A 188 -25.04 2.43 5.06
CA GLU A 188 -25.61 3.31 6.08
C GLU A 188 -25.40 2.77 7.49
N ARG A 189 -25.66 1.48 7.72
CA ARG A 189 -25.43 0.85 9.03
C ARG A 189 -23.95 0.87 9.41
N GLY A 190 -23.07 0.71 8.43
CA GLY A 190 -21.62 0.74 8.62
C GLY A 190 -21.10 2.14 8.97
N THR A 191 -21.55 3.18 8.28
CA THR A 191 -21.15 4.57 8.59
C THR A 191 -21.65 5.00 9.97
N ASP A 192 -22.90 4.68 10.30
CA ASP A 192 -23.46 4.94 11.62
C ASP A 192 -22.68 4.21 12.72
N PHE A 193 -22.30 2.95 12.47
CA PHE A 193 -21.47 2.17 13.38
C PHE A 193 -20.09 2.81 13.62
N LEU A 194 -19.37 3.18 12.55
CA LEU A 194 -18.07 3.83 12.67
C LEU A 194 -18.16 5.13 13.46
N LYS A 195 -19.18 5.95 13.20
CA LYS A 195 -19.43 7.21 13.90
C LYS A 195 -19.74 7.00 15.37
N LYS A 196 -20.65 6.09 15.69
CA LYS A 196 -21.06 5.75 17.06
C LYS A 196 -19.87 5.29 17.90
N HIS A 197 -18.97 4.51 17.30
CA HIS A 197 -17.81 3.96 17.97
C HIS A 197 -16.52 4.73 17.69
N GLU A 198 -16.56 5.89 17.02
CA GLU A 198 -15.38 6.68 16.63
C GLU A 198 -14.20 5.81 16.12
N LEU A 199 -14.50 4.83 15.27
CA LEU A 199 -13.50 3.92 14.72
C LEU A 199 -12.83 4.57 13.50
N MET A 200 -11.51 4.78 13.58
CA MET A 200 -10.75 5.55 12.59
C MET A 200 -9.49 4.83 12.07
N ASP A 201 -9.35 3.54 12.36
CA ASP A 201 -8.14 2.79 12.00
C ASP A 201 -8.28 2.18 10.59
N TYR A 202 -9.35 1.39 10.34
CA TYR A 202 -9.48 0.60 9.11
C TYR A 202 -10.84 0.73 8.39
N PHE A 203 -11.72 1.61 8.87
CA PHE A 203 -12.97 2.05 8.21
C PHE A 203 -13.83 0.90 7.66
N VAL A 204 -13.90 0.75 6.34
CA VAL A 204 -14.70 -0.28 5.66
C VAL A 204 -14.28 -1.69 6.07
N GLN A 205 -12.99 -1.93 6.37
CA GLN A 205 -12.55 -3.21 6.90
C GLN A 205 -13.10 -3.46 8.31
N ASP A 206 -13.16 -2.43 9.17
CA ASP A 206 -13.77 -2.57 10.50
C ASP A 206 -15.29 -2.79 10.40
N ILE A 207 -15.97 -2.15 9.44
CA ILE A 207 -17.39 -2.42 9.13
C ILE A 207 -17.56 -3.90 8.77
N LEU A 208 -16.82 -4.40 7.77
CA LEU A 208 -16.93 -5.79 7.33
C LEU A 208 -16.61 -6.77 8.45
N ASN A 209 -15.60 -6.50 9.27
CA ASN A 209 -15.28 -7.34 10.41
C ASN A 209 -16.39 -7.34 11.47
N TYR A 210 -17.00 -6.19 11.76
CA TYR A 210 -18.11 -6.13 12.72
C TYR A 210 -19.33 -6.94 12.26
N PHE A 211 -19.71 -6.82 10.98
CA PHE A 211 -20.91 -7.51 10.46
C PHE A 211 -20.67 -8.97 10.10
N PHE A 212 -19.45 -9.38 9.73
CA PHE A 212 -19.21 -10.70 9.12
C PHE A 212 -18.18 -11.58 9.85
N SER A 213 -17.34 -11.08 10.75
CA SER A 213 -16.23 -11.90 11.28
C SER A 213 -16.65 -13.18 12.01
N ALA A 214 -17.80 -13.16 12.70
CA ALA A 214 -18.26 -14.30 13.51
C ALA A 214 -18.56 -15.57 12.69
N ASP A 215 -19.13 -15.40 11.49
CA ASP A 215 -19.56 -16.48 10.60
C ASP A 215 -18.76 -16.52 9.29
N CYS A 216 -17.69 -15.73 9.19
CA CYS A 216 -16.77 -15.70 8.06
C CYS A 216 -15.90 -16.97 8.04
N ARG A 217 -15.70 -17.54 6.86
CA ARG A 217 -14.67 -18.59 6.69
C ARG A 217 -13.30 -17.93 6.55
N LEU A 218 -12.39 -18.25 7.46
CA LEU A 218 -11.00 -17.81 7.35
C LEU A 218 -10.24 -18.67 6.33
N LEU A 219 -9.64 -18.00 5.35
CA LEU A 219 -8.89 -18.59 4.26
C LEU A 219 -7.39 -18.68 4.58
N PRO A 220 -6.65 -19.59 3.91
CA PRO A 220 -5.18 -19.62 3.96
C PRO A 220 -4.52 -18.29 3.60
N VAL A 221 -3.43 -17.94 4.29
CA VAL A 221 -2.66 -16.68 4.11
C VAL A 221 -2.19 -16.47 2.67
N LYS A 222 -1.98 -17.56 1.90
CA LYS A 222 -1.59 -17.49 0.49
C LYS A 222 -2.56 -16.69 -0.39
N TYR A 223 -3.83 -16.55 0.00
CA TYR A 223 -4.81 -15.80 -0.80
C TYR A 223 -4.82 -14.28 -0.51
N ASN A 224 -4.05 -13.79 0.46
CA ASN A 224 -3.88 -12.36 0.74
C ASN A 224 -2.61 -12.13 1.60
N THR A 225 -1.44 -12.37 1.00
CA THR A 225 -0.14 -12.23 1.68
C THR A 225 0.33 -10.77 1.60
N LEU A 226 0.39 -10.09 2.74
CA LEU A 226 0.91 -8.72 2.81
C LEU A 226 2.41 -8.68 2.47
N VAL A 227 2.78 -7.91 1.45
CA VAL A 227 4.19 -7.77 1.05
C VAL A 227 5.03 -7.16 2.17
N SER A 228 4.48 -6.19 2.91
CA SER A 228 5.15 -5.62 4.09
C SER A 228 5.54 -6.67 5.12
N TRP A 229 4.72 -7.71 5.31
CA TRP A 229 5.00 -8.80 6.24
C TRP A 229 6.13 -9.69 5.73
N GLU A 230 6.11 -10.06 4.45
CA GLU A 230 7.19 -10.83 3.83
C GLU A 230 8.54 -10.09 3.87
N LEU A 231 8.53 -8.77 3.63
CA LEU A 231 9.72 -7.92 3.74
C LEU A 231 10.21 -7.81 5.18
N TYR A 232 9.30 -7.67 6.15
CA TYR A 232 9.64 -7.66 7.58
C TYR A 232 10.33 -8.95 8.01
N GLN A 233 9.84 -10.10 7.54
CA GLN A 233 10.44 -11.41 7.78
C GLN A 233 11.70 -11.68 6.95
N ARG A 234 12.14 -10.72 6.12
CA ARG A 234 13.31 -10.81 5.24
C ARG A 234 13.23 -11.96 4.23
N HIS A 235 12.01 -12.36 3.88
CA HIS A 235 11.81 -13.29 2.77
C HIS A 235 12.04 -12.58 1.44
N ASN A 236 12.39 -13.36 0.42
CA ASN A 236 12.54 -12.86 -0.95
C ASN A 236 12.20 -13.94 -1.99
N ALA A 237 11.61 -15.05 -1.59
CA ALA A 237 11.21 -16.12 -2.49
C ALA A 237 9.74 -15.94 -2.88
N LEU A 238 9.44 -16.02 -4.17
CA LEU A 238 8.06 -16.00 -4.66
C LEU A 238 7.47 -17.41 -4.60
N GLU A 239 6.25 -17.48 -4.10
CA GLU A 239 5.44 -18.70 -4.07
C GLU A 239 4.10 -18.44 -4.77
N PRO A 240 3.33 -19.50 -5.11
CA PRO A 240 1.97 -19.35 -5.63
C PRO A 240 1.03 -18.72 -4.60
N ARG A 241 0.94 -17.38 -4.62
CA ARG A 241 0.21 -16.57 -3.64
C ARG A 241 -0.44 -15.35 -4.31
N ILE A 242 -1.43 -14.75 -3.66
CA ILE A 242 -1.89 -13.39 -3.96
C ILE A 242 -1.12 -12.45 -3.03
N TYR A 243 -0.30 -11.60 -3.61
CA TYR A 243 0.51 -10.62 -2.88
C TYR A 243 -0.22 -9.28 -2.81
N HIS A 244 -0.42 -8.76 -1.61
CA HIS A 244 -1.10 -7.51 -1.36
C HIS A 244 -0.08 -6.43 -0.97
N TYR A 245 0.08 -5.44 -1.85
CA TYR A 245 1.04 -4.34 -1.75
C TYR A 245 0.46 -3.15 -0.96
N ALA A 246 -0.32 -3.46 0.09
CA ALA A 246 -0.96 -2.47 0.96
C ALA A 246 0.05 -1.42 1.44
N ASN A 247 -0.37 -0.15 1.46
CA ASN A 247 0.51 0.97 1.79
C ASN A 247 1.72 1.14 0.85
N LYS A 248 1.54 0.82 -0.44
CA LYS A 248 2.49 1.14 -1.52
C LYS A 248 3.85 0.45 -1.38
N GLN A 249 3.85 -0.86 -1.11
CA GLN A 249 5.05 -1.66 -0.87
C GLN A 249 5.75 -2.12 -2.16
N TYR A 250 5.93 -1.21 -3.12
CA TYR A 250 6.64 -1.45 -4.38
C TYR A 250 7.70 -0.38 -4.61
N ALA A 251 8.89 -0.79 -5.06
CA ALA A 251 10.05 0.07 -5.25
C ALA A 251 10.82 -0.28 -6.53
N PHE A 252 11.74 0.58 -6.95
CA PHE A 252 12.64 0.27 -8.07
C PHE A 252 13.91 -0.44 -7.58
N ASP A 253 13.72 -1.66 -7.06
CA ASP A 253 14.80 -2.48 -6.49
C ASP A 253 14.97 -3.78 -7.29
N TYR A 254 16.13 -3.92 -7.93
CA TYR A 254 16.49 -5.10 -8.72
C TYR A 254 16.67 -6.36 -7.87
N GLY A 255 17.08 -6.23 -6.60
CA GLY A 255 17.37 -7.36 -5.72
C GLY A 255 16.15 -7.98 -5.06
N ASN A 256 14.98 -7.33 -5.16
CA ASN A 256 13.78 -7.72 -4.45
C ASN A 256 12.74 -8.33 -5.40
N ASN A 257 12.44 -9.60 -5.22
CA ASN A 257 11.56 -10.35 -6.10
C ASN A 257 10.10 -9.90 -5.98
N TYR A 258 9.65 -9.38 -4.83
CA TYR A 258 8.30 -8.82 -4.70
C TYR A 258 8.15 -7.52 -5.50
N HIS A 259 9.15 -6.65 -5.47
CA HIS A 259 9.17 -5.43 -6.27
C HIS A 259 9.26 -5.76 -7.77
N ARG A 260 10.10 -6.72 -8.13
CA ARG A 260 10.20 -7.21 -9.52
C ARG A 260 8.90 -7.82 -10.02
N LEU A 261 8.21 -8.65 -9.22
CA LEU A 261 6.93 -9.25 -9.60
C LEU A 261 5.88 -8.18 -9.95
N PHE A 262 5.80 -7.12 -9.15
CA PHE A 262 4.92 -5.98 -9.43
C PHE A 262 5.29 -5.31 -10.77
N LEU A 263 6.57 -4.99 -10.96
CA LEU A 263 7.06 -4.31 -12.16
C LEU A 263 6.91 -5.15 -13.43
N ASP A 264 7.14 -6.47 -13.35
CA ASP A 264 6.96 -7.41 -14.46
C ASP A 264 5.49 -7.44 -14.92
N ASN A 265 4.55 -7.39 -13.98
CA ASN A 265 3.13 -7.28 -14.30
C ASN A 265 2.80 -5.91 -14.89
N PHE A 266 3.29 -4.82 -14.30
CA PHE A 266 3.00 -3.46 -14.75
C PHE A 266 3.55 -3.19 -16.16
N ALA A 267 4.76 -3.68 -16.45
CA ALA A 267 5.43 -3.53 -17.74
C ALA A 267 4.62 -4.14 -18.90
N ALA A 268 3.78 -5.15 -18.61
CA ALA A 268 2.89 -5.78 -19.57
C ALA A 268 1.52 -5.08 -19.70
N THR A 269 1.34 -3.89 -19.13
CA THR A 269 0.10 -3.12 -19.20
C THR A 269 0.20 -1.94 -20.17
N PRO A 270 -0.93 -1.41 -20.70
CA PRO A 270 -0.91 -0.24 -21.58
C PRO A 270 -0.40 1.06 -20.92
N TRP A 271 -0.33 1.13 -19.58
CA TRP A 271 0.22 2.28 -18.86
C TRP A 271 1.75 2.35 -18.96
N CYS A 272 2.43 1.23 -19.19
CA CYS A 272 3.88 1.22 -19.41
C CYS A 272 4.19 1.65 -20.85
N ASN A 273 4.26 2.95 -21.07
CA ASN A 273 4.52 3.57 -22.37
C ASN A 273 5.60 4.67 -22.27
N ALA A 274 5.96 5.28 -23.41
CA ALA A 274 7.02 6.30 -23.46
C ALA A 274 6.75 7.47 -22.50
N ASP A 275 5.51 7.94 -22.42
CA ASP A 275 5.16 9.07 -21.56
C ASP A 275 5.31 8.72 -20.08
N PHE A 276 4.95 7.49 -19.70
CA PHE A 276 5.19 6.98 -18.35
C PHE A 276 6.68 7.01 -18.01
N PHE A 277 7.55 6.52 -18.89
CA PHE A 277 9.00 6.55 -18.64
C PHE A 277 9.55 7.97 -18.52
N CYS A 278 9.10 8.89 -19.38
CA CYS A 278 9.48 10.30 -19.31
C CYS A 278 9.07 10.94 -17.98
N ARG A 279 7.81 10.74 -17.55
CA ARG A 279 7.32 11.27 -16.26
C ARG A 279 8.01 10.61 -15.07
N LEU A 280 8.24 9.30 -15.13
CA LEU A 280 8.93 8.57 -14.07
C LEU A 280 10.36 9.07 -13.90
N ALA A 281 11.11 9.19 -15.00
CA ALA A 281 12.47 9.72 -14.98
C ALA A 281 12.50 11.15 -14.43
N HIS A 282 11.55 12.00 -14.83
CA HIS A 282 11.41 13.34 -14.29
C HIS A 282 11.16 13.33 -12.77
N ASN A 283 10.21 12.52 -12.29
CA ASN A 283 9.87 12.42 -10.88
C ASN A 283 11.06 11.92 -10.03
N ILE A 284 11.78 10.89 -10.51
CA ILE A 284 13.00 10.39 -9.86
C ILE A 284 14.07 11.48 -9.78
N GLN A 285 14.32 12.20 -10.89
CA GLN A 285 15.30 13.29 -10.93
C GLN A 285 14.93 14.43 -9.98
N GLN A 286 13.65 14.84 -9.94
CA GLN A 286 13.18 15.89 -9.03
C GLN A 286 13.33 15.47 -7.57
N ASN A 287 12.98 14.23 -7.23
CA ASN A 287 13.14 13.69 -5.87
C ASN A 287 14.62 13.66 -5.45
N ALA A 288 15.51 13.17 -6.33
CA ALA A 288 16.94 13.14 -6.08
C ALA A 288 17.52 14.57 -5.88
N ARG A 289 17.13 15.52 -6.73
CA ARG A 289 17.53 16.93 -6.61
C ARG A 289 17.04 17.53 -5.29
N SER A 290 15.81 17.23 -4.90
CA SER A 290 15.21 17.73 -3.66
C SER A 290 15.94 17.20 -2.42
N LYS A 291 16.27 15.89 -2.39
CA LYS A 291 17.09 15.27 -1.34
C LYS A 291 18.48 15.90 -1.23
N LEU A 292 19.15 16.11 -2.37
CA LEU A 292 20.47 16.75 -2.42
C LEU A 292 20.41 18.19 -1.90
N LEU A 293 19.37 18.96 -2.23
CA LEU A 293 19.20 20.33 -1.75
C LEU A 293 18.95 20.37 -0.24
N VAL A 294 18.10 19.49 0.29
CA VAL A 294 17.86 19.37 1.73
C VAL A 294 19.17 19.03 2.45
N TYR A 295 19.90 18.02 1.96
CA TYR A 295 21.19 17.65 2.51
C TYR A 295 22.20 18.81 2.47
N ALA A 296 22.31 19.51 1.34
CA ALA A 296 23.21 20.64 1.18
C ALA A 296 22.88 21.76 2.16
N ASN A 297 21.60 22.09 2.35
CA ASN A 297 21.16 23.11 3.31
C ASN A 297 21.46 22.72 4.76
N LEU A 298 21.21 21.46 5.14
CA LEU A 298 21.46 20.97 6.50
C LEU A 298 22.96 20.91 6.85
N THR A 299 23.82 20.77 5.85
CA THR A 299 25.28 20.66 6.02
C THR A 299 26.05 21.93 5.65
N ALA A 300 25.36 22.96 5.13
CA ALA A 300 25.99 24.19 4.67
C ALA A 300 26.79 24.89 5.79
N GLY A 301 28.06 25.17 5.52
CA GLY A 301 28.97 25.85 6.46
C GLY A 301 29.37 25.02 7.68
N ARG A 302 29.01 23.73 7.74
CA ARG A 302 29.32 22.83 8.86
C ARG A 302 30.47 21.89 8.51
N LYS A 303 31.23 21.47 9.52
CA LYS A 303 32.22 20.39 9.41
C LYS A 303 31.51 19.05 9.57
N ARG A 304 31.57 18.22 8.54
CA ARG A 304 30.86 16.93 8.53
C ARG A 304 31.69 15.85 9.22
N ILE A 305 31.04 15.06 10.07
CA ILE A 305 31.56 13.82 10.63
C ILE A 305 30.68 12.70 10.10
N VAL A 306 31.19 11.94 9.15
CA VAL A 306 30.47 10.83 8.55
C VAL A 306 30.67 9.59 9.40
N VAL A 307 29.58 8.89 9.70
CA VAL A 307 29.60 7.69 10.53
C VAL A 307 29.04 6.53 9.73
N GLY A 308 29.84 5.48 9.50
CA GLY A 308 29.40 4.32 8.70
C GLY A 308 30.32 3.11 8.83
N PRO A 309 30.11 2.07 8.01
CA PRO A 309 30.94 0.86 8.02
C PRO A 309 32.34 1.12 7.43
N ASP A 310 33.39 0.59 8.07
CA ASP A 310 34.80 0.71 7.61
C ASP A 310 34.98 0.46 6.11
N LYS A 311 34.39 -0.64 5.62
CA LYS A 311 34.51 -1.06 4.22
C LYS A 311 33.93 -0.06 3.20
N GLU A 312 33.11 0.89 3.65
CA GLU A 312 32.46 1.90 2.79
C GLU A 312 33.07 3.30 2.95
N GLU A 313 34.15 3.47 3.75
CA GLU A 313 34.76 4.78 4.00
C GLU A 313 35.12 5.51 2.70
N GLU A 314 35.87 4.85 1.82
CA GLU A 314 36.33 5.45 0.56
C GLU A 314 35.15 5.92 -0.31
N LYS A 315 34.09 5.10 -0.38
CA LYS A 315 32.86 5.42 -1.11
C LYS A 315 32.20 6.68 -0.56
N TYR A 316 31.97 6.75 0.75
CA TYR A 316 31.27 7.89 1.35
C TYR A 316 32.12 9.16 1.34
N ARG A 317 33.44 9.05 1.51
CA ARG A 317 34.36 10.19 1.34
C ARG A 317 34.28 10.79 -0.05
N LYS A 318 34.30 9.95 -1.09
CA LYS A 318 34.17 10.39 -2.49
C LYS A 318 32.78 10.95 -2.77
N MET A 319 31.72 10.25 -2.38
CA MET A 319 30.33 10.64 -2.63
C MET A 319 29.99 12.00 -2.01
N LEU A 320 30.46 12.25 -0.79
CA LEU A 320 30.18 13.50 -0.08
C LEU A 320 31.22 14.58 -0.34
N MET A 321 32.29 14.27 -1.07
CA MET A 321 33.43 15.16 -1.31
C MET A 321 33.92 15.76 0.02
N LEU A 322 34.31 14.89 0.96
CA LEU A 322 34.79 15.36 2.26
C LEU A 322 36.04 16.22 2.10
N ARG A 323 36.05 17.37 2.79
CA ARG A 323 37.11 18.36 2.77
C ARG A 323 38.15 18.07 3.84
N GLU A 324 39.28 18.77 3.76
CA GLU A 324 40.28 18.75 4.81
C GLU A 324 39.68 19.19 6.15
N GLY A 325 39.91 18.41 7.21
CA GLY A 325 39.33 18.62 8.53
C GLY A 325 37.94 17.97 8.76
N GLU A 326 37.35 17.35 7.74
CA GLU A 326 36.15 16.53 7.89
C GLU A 326 36.51 15.06 8.13
N ARG A 327 35.73 14.40 8.99
CA ARG A 327 36.09 13.10 9.55
C ARG A 327 35.16 12.00 9.04
N TYR A 328 35.71 10.80 8.95
CA TYR A 328 34.96 9.56 8.84
C TYR A 328 35.24 8.74 10.10
N LEU A 329 34.22 8.17 10.71
CA LEU A 329 34.31 7.33 11.89
C LEU A 329 33.43 6.09 11.72
N THR A 330 33.82 5.01 12.34
CA THR A 330 32.89 3.91 12.62
C THR A 330 31.95 4.25 13.77
N ALA A 331 30.87 3.47 13.91
CA ALA A 331 30.01 3.56 15.08
C ALA A 331 30.78 3.27 16.39
N ALA A 332 31.76 2.35 16.36
CA ALA A 332 32.58 2.01 17.52
C ALA A 332 33.52 3.16 17.92
N GLU A 333 34.17 3.79 16.94
CA GLU A 333 35.05 4.94 17.19
C GLU A 333 34.27 6.15 17.71
N LEU A 334 33.09 6.43 17.15
CA LEU A 334 32.22 7.48 17.67
C LEU A 334 31.80 7.21 19.11
N HIS A 335 31.43 5.97 19.43
CA HIS A 335 31.06 5.59 20.79
C HIS A 335 32.22 5.78 21.78
N ALA A 336 33.44 5.39 21.39
CA ALA A 336 34.64 5.52 22.22
C ALA A 336 35.05 6.99 22.44
N GLN A 337 34.91 7.85 21.43
CA GLN A 337 35.26 9.28 21.53
C GLN A 337 34.21 10.10 22.29
N GLY A 338 32.99 9.57 22.42
CA GLY A 338 31.85 10.31 22.96
C GLY A 338 31.31 11.35 21.97
N MET A 339 30.07 11.78 22.17
CA MET A 339 29.37 12.69 21.25
C MET A 339 29.60 14.17 21.57
N ASN A 340 30.86 14.54 21.84
CA ASN A 340 31.25 15.93 22.06
C ASN A 340 31.52 16.62 20.71
N LEU A 341 30.45 17.17 20.12
CA LEU A 341 30.55 17.94 18.86
C LEU A 341 31.08 19.34 19.12
N ALA A 342 32.09 19.75 18.35
CA ALA A 342 32.51 21.14 18.34
C ALA A 342 31.44 22.03 17.68
N ALA A 343 31.47 23.32 17.99
CA ALA A 343 30.57 24.28 17.36
C ALA A 343 30.71 24.24 15.83
N GLY A 344 29.59 24.03 15.13
CA GLY A 344 29.55 23.92 13.67
C GLY A 344 29.86 22.52 13.12
N GLU A 345 29.99 21.49 13.95
CA GLU A 345 30.04 20.09 13.49
C GLU A 345 28.64 19.47 13.31
N ILE A 346 28.53 18.52 12.39
CA ILE A 346 27.30 17.73 12.17
C ILE A 346 27.64 16.26 11.90
N LEU A 347 26.90 15.35 12.53
CA LEU A 347 27.02 13.91 12.30
C LEU A 347 26.15 13.46 11.12
N ILE A 348 26.68 12.58 10.29
CA ILE A 348 25.97 12.03 9.14
C ILE A 348 26.06 10.52 9.19
N PHE A 349 24.95 9.87 9.53
CA PHE A 349 24.92 8.43 9.77
C PHE A 349 24.53 7.65 8.51
N PHE A 350 25.42 6.78 8.04
CA PHE A 350 25.15 5.75 7.02
C PHE A 350 25.00 4.39 7.69
N LEU A 351 23.89 4.24 8.42
CA LEU A 351 23.54 3.03 9.16
C LEU A 351 22.25 2.42 8.61
N PRO A 352 22.06 1.09 8.70
CA PRO A 352 20.76 0.47 8.45
C PRO A 352 19.65 1.15 9.26
N TYR A 353 18.42 1.19 8.73
CA TYR A 353 17.31 1.94 9.31
C TYR A 353 17.08 1.64 10.80
N GLU A 354 17.05 0.36 11.19
CA GLU A 354 16.87 -0.05 12.60
C GLU A 354 17.97 0.50 13.51
N SER A 355 19.23 0.40 13.08
CA SER A 355 20.38 0.93 13.82
C SER A 355 20.33 2.44 13.91
N PHE A 356 19.97 3.12 12.82
CA PHE A 356 19.77 4.57 12.81
C PHE A 356 18.68 4.99 13.80
N MET A 357 17.54 4.29 13.83
CA MET A 357 16.44 4.61 14.75
C MET A 357 16.82 4.44 16.22
N GLN A 358 17.64 3.44 16.55
CA GLN A 358 18.19 3.26 17.90
C GLN A 358 19.13 4.42 18.28
N VAL A 359 20.06 4.76 17.39
CA VAL A 359 21.01 5.87 17.58
C VAL A 359 20.26 7.20 17.71
N LYS A 360 19.27 7.44 16.84
CA LYS A 360 18.41 8.62 16.89
C LYS A 360 17.72 8.78 18.24
N LYS A 361 17.06 7.72 18.73
CA LYS A 361 16.36 7.75 20.02
C LYS A 361 17.31 8.08 21.17
N HIS A 362 18.52 7.52 21.15
CA HIS A 362 19.54 7.81 22.15
C HIS A 362 20.01 9.27 22.08
N LEU A 363 20.35 9.75 20.88
CA LEU A 363 20.75 11.14 20.63
C LEU A 363 19.70 12.14 21.09
N GLU A 364 18.43 11.93 20.74
CA GLU A 364 17.30 12.78 21.14
C GLU A 364 17.13 12.79 22.67
N SER A 365 17.35 11.66 23.35
CA SER A 365 17.31 11.61 24.81
C SER A 365 18.43 12.41 25.49
N CYS A 366 19.54 12.65 24.77
CA CYS A 366 20.65 13.50 25.21
C CYS A 366 20.49 14.96 24.77
N GLY A 367 19.35 15.35 24.18
CA GLY A 367 19.07 16.72 23.74
C GLY A 367 19.57 17.06 22.33
N ALA A 368 20.12 16.10 21.59
CA ALA A 368 20.49 16.32 20.19
C ALA A 368 19.24 16.34 19.30
N VAL A 369 19.24 17.25 18.33
CA VAL A 369 18.13 17.47 17.40
C VAL A 369 18.52 17.07 15.98
N GLU A 370 17.72 16.21 15.34
CA GLU A 370 17.91 15.81 13.93
C GLU A 370 17.78 17.02 13.00
N GLY A 371 18.65 17.11 11.99
CA GLY A 371 18.78 18.28 11.09
C GLY A 371 19.66 19.40 11.67
N MET A 372 19.84 19.46 12.98
CA MET A 372 20.75 20.42 13.62
C MET A 372 22.09 19.80 14.01
N HIS A 373 22.06 18.66 14.68
CA HIS A 373 23.27 18.03 15.23
C HIS A 373 23.66 16.76 14.46
N PHE A 374 22.66 16.06 13.92
CA PHE A 374 22.87 14.85 13.13
C PHE A 374 21.81 14.68 12.04
N ILE A 375 22.12 13.91 11.01
CA ILE A 375 21.18 13.56 9.93
C ILE A 375 21.38 12.10 9.48
N ASN A 376 20.31 11.51 8.91
CA ASN A 376 20.40 10.23 8.22
C ASN A 376 21.04 10.40 6.84
N GLY A 377 22.25 9.88 6.65
CA GLY A 377 22.96 9.86 5.37
C GLY A 377 22.36 8.87 4.36
N MET A 378 21.65 7.82 4.82
CA MET A 378 21.04 6.83 3.94
C MET A 378 19.99 7.43 3.01
N ILE A 379 19.44 8.62 3.31
CA ILE A 379 18.51 9.32 2.42
C ILE A 379 19.09 9.56 1.02
N LEU A 380 20.42 9.63 0.89
CA LEU A 380 21.13 9.86 -0.36
C LEU A 380 21.40 8.59 -1.17
N THR A 381 21.26 7.41 -0.56
CA THR A 381 21.78 6.15 -1.15
C THR A 381 20.81 4.99 -1.11
N ALA A 382 19.90 4.94 -0.13
CA ALA A 382 18.91 3.88 -0.02
C ALA A 382 17.73 4.14 -0.98
N PRO A 383 17.22 3.09 -1.65
CA PRO A 383 15.87 3.11 -2.21
C PRO A 383 14.88 3.47 -1.11
N ASP A 384 13.91 4.32 -1.45
CA ASP A 384 12.82 4.68 -0.55
C ASP A 384 11.53 4.23 -1.23
N ALA A 385 11.01 3.07 -0.82
CA ALA A 385 9.85 2.45 -1.44
C ALA A 385 8.62 3.39 -1.46
N GLN A 386 8.44 4.24 -0.45
CA GLN A 386 7.33 5.19 -0.43
C GLN A 386 7.52 6.29 -1.48
N GLN A 387 8.75 6.77 -1.67
CA GLN A 387 9.05 7.77 -2.68
C GLN A 387 9.06 7.18 -4.09
N ASP A 388 9.59 5.98 -4.27
CA ASP A 388 9.57 5.26 -5.54
C ASP A 388 8.13 4.98 -5.96
N ALA A 389 7.30 4.48 -5.04
CA ALA A 389 5.89 4.28 -5.29
C ALA A 389 5.17 5.59 -5.59
N LYS A 390 5.52 6.69 -4.93
CA LYS A 390 4.98 8.02 -5.25
C LYS A 390 5.40 8.45 -6.66
N ALA A 391 6.67 8.34 -7.01
CA ALA A 391 7.19 8.69 -8.32
C ALA A 391 6.52 7.86 -9.44
N PHE A 392 6.30 6.57 -9.17
CA PHE A 392 5.54 5.66 -10.02
C PHE A 392 4.08 6.07 -10.17
N LEU A 393 3.39 6.39 -9.07
CA LEU A 393 1.97 6.76 -9.13
C LEU A 393 1.79 8.07 -9.89
N ASP A 394 2.63 9.05 -9.62
CA ASP A 394 2.60 10.38 -10.24
C ASP A 394 3.03 10.36 -11.73
N ALA A 395 3.65 9.27 -12.20
CA ALA A 395 4.06 9.06 -13.60
C ALA A 395 3.01 8.27 -14.38
#